data_AF-A0A934WUY0-F1
#
_entry.id   AF-A0A934WUY0-F1
#
_cell.length_a   1.000
_cell.length_b   1.000
_cell.length_c   1.000
_cell.angle_alpha   90.00
_cell.angle_beta   90.00
_cell.angle_gamma   90.00
#
_symmetry.space_group_name_H-M   'P 1'
#
loop_
_entity.id
_entity.type
_entity.pdbx_description
1 polymer ?
#
loop_
_entity_poly.entity_id
_entity_poly.type
_entity_poly.pdbx_seq_one_letter_code
_entity_poly.pdbx_strand_id
1 'polypeptide(L)'
;MKKLRFPQIVPDYKNKERIILRDFLALERTTLANERTLFAYIRTSLYLILGGIGFVQLKDFENIRWLGFFSFGLSFLLIVFGLLRFYKLRKRLRKFYKEKDLDDIESIKEKLNEN
;
A
#
# COMPACT_ATOMS: atom_id res chain seq x y z
N MET A 1 31.78 -7.61 5.25
CA MET A 1 30.39 -7.66 4.72
C MET A 1 30.04 -6.33 4.07
N LYS A 2 29.95 -6.27 2.72
CA LYS A 2 29.61 -5.05 1.97
C LYS A 2 28.11 -4.75 2.09
N LYS A 3 27.77 -3.57 2.62
CA LYS A 3 26.41 -3.06 2.74
C LYS A 3 25.94 -2.59 1.35
N LEU A 4 25.04 -3.35 0.72
CA LEU A 4 24.40 -2.96 -0.53
C LEU A 4 23.58 -1.68 -0.31
N ARG A 5 24.07 -0.54 -0.81
CA ARG A 5 23.35 0.74 -0.86
C ARG A 5 22.59 0.78 -2.18
N PHE A 6 21.26 0.66 -2.11
CA PHE A 6 20.40 0.87 -3.27
C PHE A 6 20.42 2.36 -3.66
N PRO A 7 20.49 2.70 -4.97
CA PRO A 7 20.38 4.08 -5.42
C PRO A 7 18.99 4.62 -5.07
N GLN A 8 18.95 5.79 -4.42
CA GLN A 8 17.71 6.51 -4.12
C GLN A 8 17.21 7.15 -5.43
N ILE A 9 16.14 6.62 -6.01
CA ILE A 9 15.56 7.09 -7.30
C ILE A 9 14.64 8.32 -7.09
N VAL A 10 14.44 8.76 -5.85
CA VAL A 10 13.61 9.92 -5.51
C VAL A 10 14.51 11.04 -4.99
N PRO A 11 14.59 12.20 -5.68
CA PRO A 11 15.28 13.36 -5.15
C PRO A 11 14.58 13.83 -3.86
N ASP A 12 15.36 14.33 -2.90
CA ASP A 12 14.87 14.91 -1.65
C ASP A 12 14.14 16.23 -1.95
N TYR A 13 12.85 16.13 -2.26
CA TYR A 13 12.00 17.29 -2.51
C TYR A 13 11.65 17.95 -1.17
N LYS A 14 12.58 18.76 -0.65
CA LYS A 14 12.33 19.69 0.45
C LYS A 14 11.43 20.81 -0.05
N ASN A 15 10.13 20.68 0.16
CA ASN A 15 9.18 21.76 -0.06
C ASN A 15 9.45 22.85 0.99
N LYS A 16 9.98 24.00 0.57
CA LYS A 16 10.22 25.17 1.43
C LYS A 16 8.98 26.08 1.57
N GLU A 17 7.88 25.76 0.89
CA GLU A 17 6.65 26.55 0.88
C GLU A 17 5.55 25.86 1.71
N ARG A 18 4.71 26.65 2.39
CA ARG A 18 3.59 26.10 3.17
C ARG A 18 2.63 25.39 2.22
N ILE A 19 2.36 24.11 2.46
CA ILE A 19 1.40 23.31 1.70
C ILE A 19 0.04 24.02 1.75
N ILE A 20 -0.40 24.50 0.59
CA ILE A 20 -1.69 25.21 0.46
C ILE A 20 -2.80 24.14 0.45
N LEU A 21 -4.02 24.48 0.89
CA LEU A 21 -5.17 23.55 0.94
C LEU A 21 -5.41 22.80 -0.39
N ARG A 22 -5.11 23.44 -1.53
CA ARG A 22 -5.19 22.83 -2.87
C ARG A 22 -4.26 21.62 -3.04
N ASP A 23 -3.04 21.71 -2.53
CA ASP A 23 -2.03 20.66 -2.66
C ASP A 23 -2.35 19.50 -1.71
N PHE A 24 -2.96 19.80 -0.56
CA PHE A 24 -3.54 18.78 0.32
C PHE A 24 -4.67 18.01 -0.37
N LEU A 25 -5.65 18.72 -0.98
CA LEU A 25 -6.73 18.10 -1.75
C LEU A 25 -6.23 17.31 -2.97
N ALA A 26 -5.09 17.72 -3.56
CA ALA A 26 -4.45 16.98 -4.64
C ALA A 26 -3.81 15.68 -4.12
N LEU A 27 -3.08 15.73 -3.01
CA LEU A 27 -2.50 14.56 -2.35
C LEU A 27 -3.59 13.57 -1.94
N GLU A 28 -4.67 14.05 -1.30
CA GLU A 28 -5.78 13.22 -0.85
C GLU A 28 -6.39 12.39 -1.99
N ARG A 29 -6.60 13.02 -3.16
CA ARG A 29 -7.07 12.34 -4.38
C ARG A 29 -6.09 11.27 -4.88
N THR A 30 -4.78 11.49 -4.77
CA THR A 30 -3.78 10.46 -5.15
C THR A 30 -3.75 9.30 -4.17
N THR A 31 -3.95 9.54 -2.87
CA THR A 31 -4.08 8.49 -1.86
C THR A 31 -5.34 7.64 -2.07
N LEU A 32 -6.49 8.27 -2.30
CA LEU A 32 -7.75 7.59 -2.63
C LEU A 32 -7.62 6.73 -3.90
N ALA A 33 -6.89 7.21 -4.90
CA ALA A 33 -6.60 6.43 -6.10
C ALA A 33 -5.69 5.22 -5.79
N ASN A 34 -4.68 5.38 -4.94
CA ASN A 34 -3.82 4.26 -4.51
C ASN A 34 -4.62 3.21 -3.71
N GLU A 35 -5.50 3.63 -2.80
CA GLU A 35 -6.39 2.73 -2.06
C GLU A 35 -7.39 2.01 -2.99
N ARG A 36 -7.92 2.71 -4.00
CA ARG A 36 -8.73 2.08 -5.05
C ARG A 36 -7.98 0.96 -5.76
N THR A 37 -6.72 1.19 -6.17
CA THR A 37 -5.95 0.13 -6.82
C THR A 37 -5.72 -1.06 -5.90
N LEU A 38 -5.53 -0.83 -4.59
CA LEU A 38 -5.42 -1.91 -3.61
C LEU A 38 -6.72 -2.73 -3.52
N PHE A 39 -7.87 -2.08 -3.41
CA PHE A 39 -9.16 -2.77 -3.40
C PHE A 39 -9.41 -3.54 -4.70
N ALA A 40 -8.92 -3.05 -5.85
CA ALA A 40 -8.99 -3.77 -7.10
C ALA A 40 -8.16 -5.07 -7.07
N TYR A 41 -6.95 -5.06 -6.48
CA TYR A 41 -6.14 -6.28 -6.30
C TYR A 41 -6.81 -7.30 -5.37
N ILE A 42 -7.43 -6.84 -4.28
CA ILE A 42 -8.17 -7.72 -3.37
C ILE A 42 -9.38 -8.32 -4.10
N ARG A 43 -10.15 -7.48 -4.81
CA ARG A 43 -11.30 -7.91 -5.60
C ARG A 43 -10.93 -9.00 -6.61
N THR A 44 -9.87 -8.81 -7.40
CA THR A 44 -9.46 -9.81 -8.40
C THR A 44 -9.01 -11.12 -7.76
N SER A 45 -8.29 -11.07 -6.63
CA SER A 45 -7.92 -12.30 -5.91
C SER A 45 -9.12 -13.07 -5.36
N LEU A 46 -10.14 -12.37 -4.87
CA LEU A 46 -11.37 -13.01 -4.38
C LEU A 46 -12.15 -13.68 -5.51
N TYR A 47 -12.23 -13.03 -6.68
CA TYR A 47 -12.86 -13.65 -7.85
C TYR A 47 -12.11 -14.91 -8.33
N LEU A 48 -10.77 -14.91 -8.26
CA LEU A 48 -9.98 -16.12 -8.56
C LEU A 48 -10.20 -17.24 -7.54
N ILE A 49 -10.40 -16.92 -6.25
CA ILE A 49 -10.78 -17.91 -5.24
C ILE A 49 -12.17 -18.45 -5.54
N LEU A 50 -13.14 -17.57 -5.80
CA LEU A 50 -14.52 -17.96 -6.06
C LEU A 50 -14.63 -18.83 -7.32
N GLY A 51 -13.93 -18.45 -8.39
CA GLY A 51 -13.79 -19.26 -9.60
C GLY A 51 -13.08 -20.58 -9.33
N GLY A 52 -11.99 -20.58 -8.54
CA GLY A 52 -11.26 -21.78 -8.14
C GLY A 52 -12.12 -22.76 -7.33
N ILE A 53 -12.93 -22.26 -6.40
CA ILE A 53 -13.93 -23.05 -5.65
C ILE A 53 -14.95 -23.64 -6.61
N GLY A 54 -15.46 -22.85 -7.56
CA GLY A 54 -16.33 -23.31 -8.64
C GLY A 54 -15.71 -24.47 -9.40
N PHE A 55 -14.49 -24.31 -9.92
CA PHE A 55 -13.77 -25.35 -10.66
C PHE A 55 -13.53 -26.63 -9.85
N VAL A 56 -13.30 -26.53 -8.54
CA VAL A 56 -13.15 -27.71 -7.67
C VAL A 56 -14.48 -28.42 -7.43
N GLN A 57 -15.60 -27.70 -7.49
CA GLN A 57 -16.94 -28.26 -7.31
C GLN A 57 -17.48 -28.98 -8.56
N LEU A 58 -16.92 -28.71 -9.75
CA LEU A 58 -17.15 -29.51 -10.96
C LEU A 58 -16.53 -30.90 -10.79
N LYS A 59 -17.31 -31.84 -10.23
CA LYS A 59 -16.91 -33.23 -10.01
C LYS A 59 -16.78 -34.06 -11.29
N ASP A 60 -17.36 -33.61 -12.39
CA ASP A 60 -17.46 -34.40 -13.63
C ASP A 60 -16.19 -34.41 -14.49
N PHE A 61 -15.18 -33.59 -14.16
CA PHE A 61 -13.93 -33.53 -14.92
C PHE A 61 -12.72 -33.63 -14.00
N GLU A 62 -12.26 -34.85 -13.73
CA GLU A 62 -11.03 -35.12 -12.95
C GLU A 62 -9.80 -34.34 -13.49
N ASN A 63 -9.77 -34.07 -14.79
CA ASN A 63 -8.66 -33.35 -15.44
C ASN A 63 -8.61 -31.85 -15.10
N ILE A 64 -9.75 -31.24 -14.70
CA ILE A 64 -9.84 -29.80 -14.39
C ILE A 64 -9.43 -29.50 -12.95
N ARG A 65 -9.29 -30.53 -12.10
CA ARG A 65 -8.92 -30.37 -10.70
C ARG A 65 -7.56 -29.67 -10.50
N TRP A 66 -6.64 -29.84 -11.44
CA TRP A 66 -5.35 -29.14 -11.44
C TRP A 66 -5.51 -27.62 -11.67
N LEU A 67 -6.49 -27.21 -12.47
CA LEU A 67 -6.82 -25.80 -12.73
C LEU A 67 -7.31 -25.09 -11.46
N GLY A 68 -8.07 -25.79 -10.61
CA GLY A 68 -8.47 -25.28 -9.30
C GLY A 68 -7.27 -25.00 -8.39
N PHE A 69 -6.30 -25.90 -8.34
CA PHE A 69 -5.06 -25.72 -7.56
C PHE A 69 -4.21 -24.56 -8.11
N PHE A 70 -4.16 -24.43 -9.45
CA PHE A 70 -3.48 -23.31 -10.11
C PHE A 70 -4.14 -21.97 -9.80
N SER A 71 -5.48 -21.90 -9.81
CA SER A 71 -6.24 -20.70 -9.45
C SER A 71 -6.01 -20.28 -7.98
N PHE A 72 -5.94 -21.26 -7.08
CA PHE A 72 -5.59 -21.01 -5.67
C PHE A 72 -4.17 -20.47 -5.51
N GLY A 73 -3.20 -21.06 -6.21
CA GLY A 73 -1.81 -20.58 -6.20
C GLY A 73 -1.70 -19.14 -6.73
N LEU A 74 -2.36 -18.86 -7.85
CA LEU A 74 -2.39 -17.52 -8.45
C LEU A 74 -3.08 -16.50 -7.54
N SER A 75 -4.20 -16.88 -6.90
CA SER A 75 -4.87 -16.00 -5.94
C SER A 75 -4.00 -15.72 -4.72
N PHE A 76 -3.34 -16.73 -4.16
CA PHE A 76 -2.44 -16.54 -3.02
C PHE A 76 -1.29 -15.58 -3.36
N LEU A 77 -0.69 -15.73 -4.53
CA LEU A 77 0.33 -14.80 -5.04
C LEU A 77 -0.18 -13.36 -5.13
N LEU A 78 -1.40 -13.16 -5.67
CA LEU A 78 -2.00 -11.83 -5.78
C LEU A 78 -2.33 -11.21 -4.42
N ILE A 79 -2.83 -12.00 -3.46
CA ILE A 79 -3.11 -11.55 -2.09
C ILE A 79 -1.81 -11.12 -1.42
N VAL A 80 -0.77 -11.95 -1.48
CA VAL A 80 0.54 -11.64 -0.89
C VAL A 80 1.14 -10.39 -1.53
N PHE A 81 1.09 -10.26 -2.86
CA PHE A 81 1.60 -9.08 -3.57
C PHE A 81 0.82 -7.80 -3.19
N GLY A 82 -0.51 -7.89 -3.11
CA GLY A 82 -1.38 -6.80 -2.65
C GLY A 82 -1.09 -6.37 -1.21
N LEU A 83 -0.94 -7.32 -0.29
CA LEU A 83 -0.59 -7.09 1.11
C LEU A 83 0.80 -6.46 1.26
N LEU A 84 1.80 -6.97 0.55
CA LEU A 84 3.16 -6.41 0.57
C LEU A 84 3.16 -4.96 0.11
N ARG A 85 2.44 -4.64 -0.97
CA ARG A 85 2.28 -3.26 -1.48
C ARG A 85 1.59 -2.37 -0.44
N PHE A 86 0.52 -2.87 0.20
CA PHE A 86 -0.18 -2.15 1.26
C PHE A 86 0.72 -1.86 2.46
N TYR A 87 1.44 -2.86 2.96
CA TYR A 87 2.37 -2.68 4.07
C TYR A 87 3.48 -1.67 3.75
N LYS A 88 4.02 -1.70 2.53
CA LYS A 88 5.04 -0.75 2.06
C LYS A 88 4.50 0.69 2.05
N LEU A 89 3.24 0.87 1.67
CA LEU A 89 2.55 2.17 1.70
C LEU A 89 2.27 2.64 3.13
N ARG A 90 1.70 1.75 3.97
CA ARG A 90 1.37 2.03 5.38
C ARG A 90 2.61 2.35 6.21
N LYS A 91 3.76 1.77 5.87
CA LYS A 91 5.05 2.05 6.53
C LYS A 91 5.59 3.43 6.15
N ARG A 92 5.41 3.87 4.90
CA ARG A 92 5.77 5.23 4.48
C ARG A 92 4.91 6.28 5.17
N LEU A 93 3.60 6.04 5.24
CA LEU A 93 2.68 7.00 5.86
C LEU A 93 2.95 7.23 7.35
N ARG A 94 3.22 6.16 8.11
CA ARG A 94 3.59 6.26 9.54
C ARG A 94 4.88 7.02 9.81
N LYS A 95 5.83 6.99 8.88
CA LYS A 95 7.11 7.70 9.05
C LYS A 95 6.93 9.21 8.87
N PHE A 96 6.12 9.62 7.88
CA PHE A 96 5.81 11.03 7.65
C PHE A 96 4.91 11.66 8.71
N TYR A 97 3.93 10.93 9.25
CA TYR A 97 3.05 11.45 10.30
C TYR A 97 3.80 11.67 11.62
N LYS A 98 4.66 10.72 12.00
CA LYS A 98 5.44 10.80 13.24
C LYS A 98 6.43 11.97 13.26
N GLU A 99 6.99 12.33 12.11
CA GLU A 99 7.94 13.46 11.99
C GLU A 99 7.21 14.80 12.12
N LYS A 100 6.02 14.92 11.52
CA LYS A 100 5.20 16.14 11.59
C LYS A 100 4.65 16.40 13.00
N ASP A 101 4.23 15.35 13.71
CA ASP A 101 3.76 15.46 15.10
C ASP A 101 4.89 15.89 16.06
N LEU A 102 6.16 15.55 15.77
CA LEU A 102 7.31 15.96 16.58
C LEU A 102 7.65 17.44 16.35
N ASP A 103 7.63 17.89 15.09
CA ASP A 103 7.87 19.30 14.74
C ASP A 103 6.78 20.23 15.33
N ASP A 104 5.52 19.79 15.31
CA ASP A 104 4.40 20.56 15.89
C ASP A 104 4.55 20.68 17.43
N ILE A 105 4.97 19.62 18.13
CA ILE A 105 5.20 19.66 19.59
C ILE A 105 6.41 20.55 19.94
N GLU A 106 7.50 20.50 19.18
CA GLU A 106 8.68 21.35 19.38
C GLU A 106 8.31 22.84 19.24
N SER A 107 7.53 23.18 18.21
CA SER A 107 7.08 24.56 17.95
C SER A 107 6.14 25.12 19.03
N ILE A 108 5.32 24.28 19.64
CA ILE A 108 4.45 24.66 20.77
C ILE A 108 5.29 24.90 22.02
N LYS A 109 6.30 24.05 22.25
CA LYS A 109 7.18 24.13 23.42
C LYS A 109 8.06 25.38 23.39
N GLU A 110 8.52 25.79 22.21
CA GLU A 110 9.32 27.01 22.03
C GLU A 110 8.48 28.28 22.32
N LYS A 111 7.23 28.33 21.83
CA LYS A 111 6.29 29.43 22.13
C LYS A 111 5.89 29.54 23.60
N LEU A 112 5.92 28.45 24.36
CA LEU A 112 5.64 28.45 25.79
C LEU A 112 6.84 28.90 26.63
N ASN A 113 8.07 28.83 26.10
CA ASN A 113 9.28 29.28 26.78
C ASN A 113 9.64 30.75 26.50
N GLU A 114 9.08 31.35 25.45
CA GLU A 114 9.24 32.79 25.13
C GLU A 114 8.21 33.70 25.84
N ASN A 115 7.29 33.14 26.63
CA ASN A 115 6.26 33.85 27.40
C ASN A 115 6.47 33.63 28.90
#